data_AF-A0A8B8IXD0-F1
#
_entry.id   AF-A0A8B8IXD0-F1
#
_cell.length_a   1.000
_cell.length_b   1.000
_cell.length_c   1.000
_cell.angle_alpha   90.00
_cell.angle_beta   90.00
_cell.angle_gamma   90.00
#
_symmetry.space_group_name_H-M   'P 1'
#
loop_
_entity.id
_entity.type
_entity.pdbx_description
1 polymer ?
#
loop_
_entity_poly.entity_id
_entity_poly.type
_entity_poly.pdbx_seq_one_letter_code
_entity_poly.pdbx_strand_id
1 'polypeptide(L)'
;MKLNLFKRSMIFATFFGSCLCIALIVASLGTTHWVDARARRLSNPIESEGRISFGLFEGHKELNFGYGWRNHDFSIKAGTHPARRWAWCGTAAQLAVALAASAGACVLAALGSAARSRCSPRPLLLCNGAIVLFTLGAIAVWLTEFFLRLQHNVMSDEDLANTWSSDMTADLGLSFWLIVAATITAFINNVCILIAAADGRDVDTIAPALEEKVNGAIMLY
;
A
#
# COMPACT_ATOMS: atom_id res chain seq x y z
N MET A 1 7.95 -6.25 35.71
CA MET A 1 6.78 -5.38 35.39
C MET A 1 6.98 -4.52 34.13
N LYS A 2 8.14 -3.87 33.92
CA LYS A 2 8.42 -3.01 32.74
C LYS A 2 8.31 -3.73 31.36
N LEU A 3 8.71 -5.00 31.26
CA LEU A 3 8.68 -5.76 29.99
C LEU A 3 7.26 -5.96 29.41
N ASN A 4 6.26 -6.21 30.26
CA ASN A 4 4.88 -6.40 29.80
C ASN A 4 4.25 -5.12 29.25
N LEU A 5 4.68 -3.95 29.75
CA LEU A 5 4.23 -2.65 29.25
C LEU A 5 4.84 -2.34 27.88
N PHE A 6 6.14 -2.61 27.70
CA PHE A 6 6.83 -2.39 26.42
C PHE A 6 6.21 -3.22 25.28
N LYS A 7 5.98 -4.52 25.53
CA LYS A 7 5.32 -5.41 24.56
C LYS A 7 3.92 -4.94 24.18
N ARG A 8 3.10 -4.59 25.17
CA ARG A 8 1.73 -4.08 24.93
C ARG A 8 1.78 -2.75 24.17
N SER A 9 2.70 -1.87 24.51
CA SER A 9 2.90 -0.59 23.82
C SER A 9 3.35 -0.78 22.37
N MET A 10 4.20 -1.77 22.10
CA MET A 10 4.71 -2.03 20.74
C MET A 10 3.63 -2.66 19.85
N ILE A 11 2.82 -3.58 20.40
CA ILE A 11 1.63 -4.11 19.70
C ILE A 11 0.62 -2.99 19.47
N PHE A 12 0.39 -2.13 20.46
CA PHE A 12 -0.47 -0.97 20.31
C PHE A 12 0.06 0.04 19.28
N ALA A 13 1.38 0.21 19.14
CA ALA A 13 1.95 1.05 18.08
C ALA A 13 1.59 0.53 16.68
N THR A 14 1.51 -0.79 16.48
CA THR A 14 1.11 -1.38 15.19
C THR A 14 -0.34 -1.14 14.81
N PHE A 15 -1.21 -0.80 15.78
CA PHE A 15 -2.56 -0.32 15.50
C PHE A 15 -2.51 0.97 14.69
N PHE A 16 -1.72 1.96 15.13
CA PHE A 16 -1.55 3.21 14.39
C PHE A 16 -0.91 2.99 13.03
N GLY A 17 0.09 2.08 12.94
CA GLY A 17 0.68 1.70 11.66
C GLY A 17 -0.35 1.09 10.70
N SER A 18 -1.25 0.24 11.20
CA SER A 18 -2.32 -0.36 10.38
C SER A 18 -3.35 0.68 9.93
N CYS A 19 -3.73 1.62 10.80
CA CYS A 19 -4.58 2.75 10.44
C CYS A 19 -3.93 3.65 9.38
N LEU A 20 -2.62 3.89 9.50
CA LEU A 20 -1.86 4.64 8.51
C LEU A 20 -1.85 3.92 7.16
N CYS A 21 -1.67 2.59 7.13
CA CYS A 21 -1.78 1.81 5.89
C CYS A 21 -3.17 1.97 5.23
N ILE A 22 -4.25 1.93 6.01
CA ILE A 22 -5.60 2.17 5.49
C ILE A 22 -5.68 3.57 4.86
N ALA A 23 -5.25 4.59 5.58
CA ALA A 23 -5.30 5.97 5.09
C ALA A 23 -4.49 6.16 3.79
N LEU A 24 -3.29 5.60 3.73
CA LEU A 24 -2.41 5.67 2.56
C LEU A 24 -2.99 4.92 1.36
N ILE A 25 -3.51 3.70 1.55
CA ILE A 25 -4.12 2.91 0.47
C ILE A 25 -5.40 3.60 -0.05
N VAL A 26 -6.27 4.07 0.84
CA VAL A 26 -7.50 4.77 0.45
C VAL A 26 -7.18 6.09 -0.25
N ALA A 27 -6.23 6.88 0.26
CA ALA A 27 -5.79 8.10 -0.40
C ALA A 27 -5.20 7.82 -1.79
N SER A 28 -4.41 6.75 -1.93
CA SER A 28 -3.88 6.32 -3.22
C SER A 28 -4.99 5.94 -4.20
N LEU A 29 -6.03 5.24 -3.75
CA LEU A 29 -7.17 4.86 -4.60
C LEU A 29 -8.05 6.06 -5.01
N GLY A 30 -8.18 7.06 -4.13
CA GLY A 30 -9.03 8.22 -4.36
C GLY A 30 -8.38 9.37 -5.11
N THR A 31 -7.05 9.36 -5.26
CA THR A 31 -6.32 10.44 -5.95
C THR A 31 -6.08 10.11 -7.42
N THR A 32 -6.03 11.16 -8.25
CA THR A 32 -5.86 11.07 -9.70
C THR A 32 -4.39 11.17 -10.14
N HIS A 33 -3.45 10.82 -9.26
CA HIS A 33 -2.01 11.02 -9.46
C HIS A 33 -1.21 9.73 -9.33
N TRP A 34 -1.65 8.66 -10.00
CA TRP A 34 -0.84 7.45 -10.12
C TRP A 34 0.27 7.63 -11.15
N VAL A 35 -0.04 8.35 -12.24
CA VAL A 35 0.91 8.75 -13.27
C VAL A 35 0.62 10.19 -13.65
N ASP A 36 1.67 10.99 -13.69
CA ASP A 36 1.64 12.37 -14.18
C ASP A 36 2.49 12.43 -15.45
N ALA A 37 1.91 12.90 -16.54
CA ALA A 37 2.56 12.99 -17.84
C ALA A 37 2.42 14.38 -18.42
N ARG A 38 3.43 14.80 -19.17
CA ARG A 38 3.35 15.99 -20.02
C ARG A 38 3.00 15.57 -21.44
N ALA A 39 2.58 16.54 -22.23
CA ALA A 39 2.20 16.31 -23.59
C ALA A 39 2.56 17.51 -24.46
N ARG A 40 2.95 17.23 -25.70
CA ARG A 40 3.19 18.26 -26.70
C ARG A 40 2.63 17.82 -28.04
N ARG A 41 2.22 18.78 -28.85
CA ARG A 41 1.72 18.51 -30.19
C ARG A 41 2.89 18.61 -31.17
N LEU A 42 3.05 17.58 -32.01
CA LEU A 42 4.14 17.53 -33.00
C LEU A 42 4.03 18.64 -34.05
N SER A 43 2.80 19.10 -34.33
CA SER A 43 2.53 20.17 -35.31
C SER A 43 2.91 21.57 -34.82
N ASN A 44 2.87 21.84 -33.50
CA ASN A 44 3.25 23.14 -32.94
C ASN A 44 3.83 22.97 -31.53
N PRO A 45 5.08 22.51 -31.41
CA PRO A 45 5.65 22.06 -30.14
C PRO A 45 6.01 23.21 -29.17
N ILE A 46 6.07 24.45 -29.64
CA ILE A 46 6.44 25.63 -28.83
C ILE A 46 5.21 26.24 -28.18
N GLU A 47 4.08 26.29 -28.89
CA GLU A 47 2.85 26.93 -28.41
C GLU A 47 1.87 25.95 -27.74
N SER A 48 2.07 24.64 -27.91
CA SER A 48 1.23 23.61 -27.30
C SER A 48 1.88 23.00 -26.06
N GLU A 49 1.12 22.97 -24.97
CA GLU A 49 1.47 22.30 -23.72
C GLU A 49 0.27 21.47 -23.28
N GLY A 50 0.50 20.24 -22.83
CA GLY A 50 -0.52 19.42 -22.21
C GLY A 50 -0.03 18.78 -20.93
N ARG A 51 -0.95 18.57 -20.00
CA ARG A 51 -0.73 17.94 -18.70
C ARG A 51 -1.79 16.87 -18.52
N ILE A 52 -1.37 15.67 -18.18
CA ILE A 52 -2.25 14.53 -18.00
C ILE A 52 -1.90 13.89 -16.68
N SER A 53 -2.85 13.83 -15.78
CA SER A 53 -2.71 13.12 -14.51
C SER A 53 -3.84 12.12 -14.42
N PHE A 54 -3.54 10.85 -14.17
CA PHE A 54 -4.59 9.88 -13.93
C PHE A 54 -4.31 8.97 -12.74
N GLY A 55 -5.38 8.63 -12.05
CA GLY A 55 -5.42 7.65 -10.99
C GLY A 55 -5.93 6.31 -11.50
N LEU A 56 -6.32 5.44 -10.56
CA LEU A 56 -6.82 4.13 -10.92
C LEU A 56 -8.23 4.18 -11.54
N PHE A 57 -9.07 5.16 -11.16
CA PHE A 57 -10.48 5.21 -11.58
C PHE A 57 -10.87 6.48 -12.33
N GLU A 58 -10.11 7.56 -12.16
CA GLU A 58 -10.40 8.87 -12.73
C GLU A 58 -9.11 9.48 -13.26
N GLY A 59 -9.23 10.29 -14.31
CA GLY A 59 -8.12 11.02 -14.88
C GLY A 59 -8.54 12.42 -15.32
N HIS A 60 -7.56 13.29 -15.36
CA HIS A 60 -7.67 14.69 -15.74
C HIS A 60 -6.65 14.98 -16.84
N LYS A 61 -7.09 15.63 -17.91
CA LYS A 61 -6.18 16.15 -18.94
C LYS A 61 -6.45 17.63 -19.20
N GLU A 62 -5.38 18.39 -19.24
CA GLU A 62 -5.36 19.80 -19.63
C GLU A 62 -4.57 19.91 -20.93
N LEU A 63 -5.19 20.39 -22.00
CA LEU A 63 -4.56 20.53 -23.30
C LEU A 63 -4.64 21.99 -23.75
N ASN A 64 -3.49 22.61 -24.02
CA ASN A 64 -3.39 23.93 -24.62
C ASN A 64 -2.98 23.82 -26.08
N PHE A 65 -3.85 24.30 -26.97
CA PHE A 65 -3.65 24.28 -28.42
C PHE A 65 -2.95 25.55 -28.95
N GLY A 66 -2.45 26.42 -28.06
CA GLY A 66 -1.93 27.76 -28.39
C GLY A 66 -2.97 28.88 -28.24
N TYR A 67 -4.24 28.52 -28.01
CA TYR A 67 -5.36 29.45 -27.84
C TYR A 67 -5.97 29.44 -26.43
N GLY A 68 -5.33 28.76 -25.47
CA GLY A 68 -5.79 28.63 -24.09
C GLY A 68 -5.98 27.17 -23.65
N TRP A 69 -6.10 27.00 -22.32
CA TRP A 69 -6.22 25.70 -21.66
C TRP A 69 -7.63 25.11 -21.79
N ARG A 70 -7.71 23.84 -22.16
CA ARG A 70 -8.95 23.06 -22.18
C ARG A 70 -8.83 21.88 -21.24
N ASN A 71 -9.73 21.81 -20.27
CA ASN A 71 -9.75 20.78 -19.25
C ASN A 71 -10.77 19.71 -19.64
N HIS A 72 -10.35 18.45 -19.58
CA HIS A 72 -11.18 17.31 -19.85
C HIS A 72 -10.99 16.29 -18.74
N ASP A 73 -12.05 16.07 -17.97
CA ASP A 73 -12.14 14.96 -17.03
C ASP A 73 -12.56 13.71 -17.78
N PHE A 74 -11.91 12.58 -17.49
CA PHE A 74 -12.31 11.30 -18.04
C PHE A 74 -12.41 10.25 -16.93
N SER A 75 -13.56 9.58 -16.88
CA SER A 75 -13.75 8.43 -16.01
C SER A 75 -13.08 7.21 -16.64
N ILE A 76 -12.22 6.57 -15.88
CA ILE A 76 -11.48 5.41 -16.34
C ILE A 76 -12.27 4.16 -15.98
N LYS A 77 -13.10 3.73 -16.93
CA LYS A 77 -13.83 2.46 -16.84
C LYS A 77 -13.01 1.35 -17.49
N ALA A 78 -13.33 0.10 -17.15
CA ALA A 78 -12.70 -1.05 -17.78
C ALA A 78 -12.80 -0.96 -19.31
N GLY A 79 -11.67 -0.70 -19.99
CA GLY A 79 -11.58 -0.61 -21.46
C GLY A 79 -11.02 0.72 -21.99
N THR A 80 -11.12 1.83 -21.23
CA THR A 80 -10.58 3.15 -21.63
C THR A 80 -9.34 3.56 -20.84
N HIS A 81 -8.84 2.67 -19.96
CA HIS A 81 -7.66 2.93 -19.15
C HIS A 81 -6.39 2.95 -20.03
N PRO A 82 -5.47 3.93 -19.86
CA PRO A 82 -4.20 3.98 -20.59
C PRO A 82 -3.37 2.70 -20.41
N ALA A 83 -3.33 2.19 -19.17
CA ALA A 83 -2.84 0.86 -18.83
C ALA A 83 -3.74 -0.28 -19.32
N ARG A 84 -3.11 -1.42 -19.59
CA ARG A 84 -3.78 -2.68 -19.93
C ARG A 84 -4.76 -3.10 -18.82
N ARG A 85 -5.92 -3.62 -19.24
CA ARG A 85 -7.01 -4.05 -18.35
C ARG A 85 -6.55 -5.02 -17.25
N TRP A 86 -5.66 -5.96 -17.57
CA TRP A 86 -5.17 -6.94 -16.58
C TRP A 86 -4.31 -6.28 -15.50
N ALA A 87 -3.47 -5.31 -15.85
CA ALA A 87 -2.61 -4.60 -14.91
C ALA A 87 -3.45 -3.71 -13.99
N TRP A 88 -4.42 -3.01 -14.57
CA TRP A 88 -5.40 -2.23 -13.84
C TRP A 88 -6.22 -3.08 -12.86
N CYS A 89 -6.88 -4.14 -13.35
CA CYS A 89 -7.67 -5.05 -12.50
C CYS A 89 -6.80 -5.72 -11.43
N GLY A 90 -5.59 -6.15 -11.79
CA GLY A 90 -4.64 -6.78 -10.86
C GLY A 90 -4.25 -5.86 -9.73
N THR A 91 -3.84 -4.62 -10.06
CA THR A 91 -3.48 -3.59 -9.07
C THR A 91 -4.68 -3.28 -8.17
N ALA A 92 -5.87 -3.07 -8.73
CA ALA A 92 -7.09 -2.80 -7.95
C ALA A 92 -7.44 -3.95 -7.00
N ALA A 93 -7.38 -5.20 -7.48
CA ALA A 93 -7.69 -6.38 -6.68
C ALA A 93 -6.67 -6.58 -5.55
N GLN A 94 -5.37 -6.41 -5.83
CA GLN A 94 -4.31 -6.52 -4.82
C GLN A 94 -4.46 -5.45 -3.73
N LEU A 95 -4.74 -4.19 -4.11
CA LEU A 95 -4.98 -3.12 -3.15
C LEU A 95 -6.24 -3.35 -2.31
N ALA A 96 -7.31 -3.92 -2.88
CA ALA A 96 -8.51 -4.28 -2.13
C ALA A 96 -8.21 -5.34 -1.06
N VAL A 97 -7.43 -6.36 -1.39
CA VAL A 97 -7.01 -7.38 -0.42
C VAL A 97 -6.09 -6.78 0.65
N ALA A 98 -5.15 -5.91 0.27
CA ALA A 98 -4.28 -5.21 1.22
C ALA A 98 -5.08 -4.31 2.18
N LEU A 99 -6.12 -3.63 1.68
CA LEU A 99 -7.01 -2.80 2.49
C LEU A 99 -7.79 -3.65 3.51
N ALA A 100 -8.36 -4.78 3.08
CA ALA A 100 -9.05 -5.71 3.97
C ALA A 100 -8.11 -6.29 5.03
N ALA A 101 -6.88 -6.66 4.64
CA ALA A 101 -5.86 -7.13 5.57
C ALA A 101 -5.43 -6.05 6.57
N SER A 102 -5.37 -4.78 6.15
CA SER A 102 -5.06 -3.64 7.02
C SER A 102 -6.16 -3.41 8.06
N ALA A 103 -7.43 -3.52 7.66
CA ALA A 103 -8.56 -3.46 8.59
C ALA A 103 -8.53 -4.62 9.60
N GLY A 104 -8.25 -5.84 9.13
CA GLY A 104 -8.08 -7.00 10.00
C GLY A 104 -6.93 -6.83 11.01
N ALA A 105 -5.77 -6.35 10.55
CA ALA A 105 -4.63 -6.05 11.41
C ALA A 105 -4.97 -5.00 12.48
N CYS A 106 -5.70 -3.95 12.10
CA CYS A 106 -6.17 -2.91 13.02
C CYS A 106 -7.05 -3.49 14.14
N VAL A 107 -8.06 -4.28 13.79
CA VAL A 107 -8.95 -4.93 14.78
C VAL A 107 -8.16 -5.87 15.69
N LEU A 108 -7.30 -6.71 15.12
CA LEU A 108 -6.46 -7.64 15.89
C LEU A 108 -5.50 -6.92 16.82
N ALA A 109 -4.93 -5.78 16.41
CA ALA A 109 -4.01 -5.00 17.24
C ALA A 109 -4.74 -4.35 18.42
N ALA A 110 -5.96 -3.82 18.17
CA ALA A 110 -6.81 -3.27 19.22
C ALA A 110 -7.22 -4.35 20.25
N LEU A 111 -7.68 -5.51 19.77
CA LEU A 111 -8.02 -6.65 20.63
C LEU A 111 -6.80 -7.18 21.40
N GLY A 112 -5.66 -7.30 20.73
CA GLY A 112 -4.40 -7.75 21.34
C GLY A 112 -3.88 -6.80 22.42
N SER A 113 -4.13 -5.50 22.28
CA SER A 113 -3.79 -4.49 23.29
C SER A 113 -4.75 -4.52 24.49
N ALA A 114 -6.04 -4.77 24.26
CA ALA A 114 -7.06 -4.81 25.32
C ALA A 114 -7.15 -6.16 26.05
N ALA A 115 -6.65 -7.24 25.44
CA ALA A 115 -6.76 -8.59 25.98
C ALA A 115 -6.02 -8.73 27.33
N ARG A 116 -6.71 -9.30 28.31
CA ARG A 116 -6.11 -9.66 29.61
C ARG A 116 -5.23 -10.92 29.50
N SER A 117 -5.52 -11.80 28.53
CA SER A 117 -4.74 -13.00 28.21
C SER A 117 -3.77 -12.77 27.05
N ARG A 118 -2.74 -13.61 26.95
CA ARG A 118 -1.71 -13.52 25.90
C ARG A 118 -2.33 -13.83 24.53
N CYS A 119 -2.47 -12.81 23.68
CA CYS A 119 -2.87 -13.00 22.29
C CYS A 119 -1.68 -13.56 21.48
N SER A 120 -1.95 -14.53 20.60
CA SER A 120 -0.92 -15.07 19.70
C SER A 120 -0.46 -14.00 18.70
N PRO A 121 0.85 -13.82 18.45
CA PRO A 121 1.34 -12.84 17.47
C PRO A 121 1.12 -13.30 16.02
N ARG A 122 0.78 -14.57 15.79
CA ARG A 122 0.68 -15.16 14.44
C ARG A 122 -0.36 -14.48 13.54
N PRO A 123 -1.61 -14.22 13.99
CA PRO A 123 -2.60 -13.58 13.13
C PRO A 123 -2.19 -12.16 12.73
N LEU A 124 -1.56 -11.41 13.63
CA LEU A 124 -1.05 -10.06 13.35
C LEU A 124 0.07 -10.07 12.29
N LEU A 125 0.99 -11.04 12.37
CA LEU A 125 2.03 -11.23 11.36
C LEU A 125 1.45 -11.66 10.02
N LEU A 126 0.43 -12.52 10.01
CA LEU A 126 -0.23 -12.94 8.77
C LEU A 126 -0.93 -11.77 8.08
N CYS A 127 -1.68 -10.95 8.82
CA CYS A 127 -2.33 -9.77 8.24
C CYS A 127 -1.31 -8.74 7.74
N ASN A 128 -0.31 -8.36 8.55
CA ASN A 128 0.71 -7.40 8.11
C ASN A 128 1.60 -7.96 6.97
N GLY A 129 1.90 -9.26 7.00
CA GLY A 129 2.58 -9.95 5.90
C GLY A 129 1.77 -9.96 4.60
N ALA A 130 0.46 -10.17 4.68
CA ALA A 130 -0.43 -10.07 3.53
C ALA A 130 -0.44 -8.63 2.97
N ILE A 131 -0.51 -7.59 3.82
CA ILE A 131 -0.42 -6.19 3.36
C ILE A 131 0.86 -5.98 2.56
N VAL A 132 2.02 -6.38 3.08
CA VAL A 132 3.31 -6.25 2.38
C VAL A 132 3.31 -7.02 1.05
N LEU A 133 2.84 -8.27 1.04
CA LEU A 133 2.82 -9.11 -0.16
C LEU A 133 1.95 -8.50 -1.26
N PHE A 134 0.73 -8.08 -0.94
CA PHE A 134 -0.21 -7.55 -1.93
C PHE A 134 0.15 -6.13 -2.38
N THR A 135 0.68 -5.28 -1.49
CA THR A 135 1.18 -3.95 -1.89
C THR A 135 2.43 -4.02 -2.75
N LEU A 136 3.39 -4.91 -2.44
CA LEU A 136 4.53 -5.19 -3.32
C LEU A 136 4.10 -5.77 -4.67
N GLY A 137 3.12 -6.66 -4.66
CA GLY A 137 2.54 -7.20 -5.90
C GLY A 137 1.91 -6.12 -6.77
N ALA A 138 1.14 -5.20 -6.17
CA ALA A 138 0.55 -4.06 -6.85
C ALA A 138 1.63 -3.13 -7.43
N ILE A 139 2.69 -2.84 -6.66
CA ILE A 139 3.85 -2.07 -7.12
C ILE A 139 4.51 -2.75 -8.33
N ALA A 140 4.76 -4.06 -8.26
CA ALA A 140 5.42 -4.79 -9.34
C ALA A 140 4.59 -4.80 -10.63
N VAL A 141 3.27 -5.05 -10.53
CA VAL A 141 2.35 -5.02 -11.66
C VAL A 141 2.31 -3.62 -12.28
N TRP A 142 2.19 -2.58 -11.46
CA TRP A 142 2.12 -1.20 -11.95
C TRP A 142 3.44 -0.74 -12.58
N LEU A 143 4.58 -1.04 -11.98
CA LEU A 143 5.89 -0.73 -12.55
C LEU A 143 6.11 -1.43 -13.89
N THR A 144 5.72 -2.70 -14.00
CA THR A 144 5.81 -3.44 -15.26
C THR A 144 5.02 -2.74 -16.36
N GLU A 145 3.79 -2.34 -16.06
CA GLU A 145 2.95 -1.61 -17.00
C GLU A 145 3.47 -0.20 -17.30
N PHE A 146 4.06 0.46 -16.31
CA PHE A 146 4.65 1.78 -16.45
C PHE A 146 5.79 1.77 -17.47
N PHE A 147 6.79 0.91 -17.28
CA PHE A 147 7.96 0.84 -18.17
C PHE A 147 7.63 0.26 -19.54
N LEU A 148 6.65 -0.66 -19.64
CA LEU A 148 6.29 -1.27 -20.93
C LEU A 148 5.39 -0.39 -21.79
N ARG A 149 4.60 0.53 -21.20
CA ARG A 149 3.58 1.26 -21.95
C ARG A 149 3.43 2.72 -21.51
N LEU A 150 3.16 2.96 -20.23
CA LEU A 150 2.75 4.30 -19.77
C LEU A 150 3.88 5.34 -19.94
N GLN A 151 5.14 4.91 -19.88
CA GLN A 151 6.28 5.78 -20.14
C GLN A 151 6.31 6.28 -21.60
N HIS A 152 5.83 5.47 -22.55
CA HIS A 152 5.91 5.76 -23.98
C HIS A 152 4.64 6.43 -24.49
N ASN A 153 3.46 6.09 -23.94
CA ASN A 153 2.22 6.70 -24.39
C ASN A 153 1.10 6.57 -23.36
N VAL A 154 0.48 7.71 -23.06
CA VAL A 154 -0.67 7.84 -22.16
C VAL A 154 -1.88 8.44 -22.90
N MET A 155 -1.70 8.88 -24.14
CA MET A 155 -2.73 9.53 -24.95
C MET A 155 -3.81 8.55 -25.42
N SER A 156 -5.02 9.08 -25.60
CA SER A 156 -6.08 8.36 -26.30
C SER A 156 -5.79 8.31 -27.81
N ASP A 157 -6.43 7.36 -28.51
CA ASP A 157 -6.32 7.25 -29.97
C ASP A 157 -6.78 8.54 -30.69
N GLU A 158 -7.78 9.24 -30.12
CA GLU A 158 -8.25 10.54 -30.62
C GLU A 158 -7.19 11.65 -30.47
N ASP A 159 -6.48 11.68 -29.35
CA ASP A 159 -5.43 12.68 -29.11
C ASP A 159 -4.20 12.38 -30.00
N LEU A 160 -3.86 11.11 -30.19
CA LEU A 160 -2.82 10.67 -31.13
C LEU A 160 -3.15 11.04 -32.58
N ALA A 161 -4.40 10.86 -33.00
CA ALA A 161 -4.86 11.31 -34.31
C ALA A 161 -4.74 12.83 -34.49
N ASN A 162 -4.82 13.59 -33.39
CA ASN A 162 -4.61 15.04 -33.36
C ASN A 162 -3.14 15.46 -33.22
N THR A 163 -2.19 14.54 -33.41
CA THR A 163 -0.73 14.76 -33.36
C THR A 163 -0.16 15.08 -31.97
N TRP A 164 -0.87 14.71 -30.90
CA TRP A 164 -0.34 14.80 -29.54
C TRP A 164 0.58 13.62 -29.21
N SER A 165 1.65 13.89 -28.47
CA SER A 165 2.55 12.86 -27.94
C SER A 165 2.90 13.16 -26.48
N SER A 166 2.93 12.11 -25.66
CA SER A 166 3.42 12.13 -24.26
C SER A 166 4.66 11.25 -24.08
N ASP A 167 5.35 10.92 -25.18
CA ASP A 167 6.47 9.98 -25.18
C ASP A 167 7.60 10.42 -24.23
N MET A 168 8.01 9.51 -23.34
CA MET A 168 9.08 9.68 -22.35
C MET A 168 8.88 10.85 -21.38
N THR A 169 7.65 11.32 -21.20
CA THR A 169 7.33 12.44 -20.29
C THR A 169 6.41 12.05 -19.13
N ALA A 170 6.12 10.77 -18.98
CA ALA A 170 5.34 10.24 -17.87
C ALA A 170 6.24 9.90 -16.69
N ASP A 171 5.80 10.28 -15.50
CA ASP A 171 6.44 10.04 -14.21
C ASP A 171 5.43 9.36 -13.25
N LEU A 172 5.97 8.63 -12.27
CA LEU A 172 5.16 8.03 -11.20
C LEU A 172 4.69 9.12 -10.24
N GLY A 173 3.37 9.27 -10.12
CA GLY A 173 2.76 10.32 -9.31
C GLY A 173 2.66 9.98 -7.82
N LEU A 174 2.10 10.90 -7.04
CA LEU A 174 1.98 10.81 -5.58
C LEU A 174 1.27 9.52 -5.14
N SER A 175 0.19 9.12 -5.82
CA SER A 175 -0.63 7.97 -5.43
C SER A 175 0.16 6.66 -5.41
N PHE A 176 1.12 6.50 -6.33
CA PHE A 176 2.02 5.36 -6.33
C PHE A 176 2.92 5.36 -5.09
N TRP A 177 3.52 6.51 -4.77
CA TRP A 177 4.39 6.66 -3.60
C TRP A 177 3.66 6.45 -2.26
N LEU A 178 2.36 6.74 -2.20
CA LEU A 178 1.55 6.40 -1.03
C LEU A 178 1.49 4.88 -0.78
N ILE A 179 1.42 4.05 -1.84
CA ILE A 179 1.47 2.58 -1.70
C ILE A 179 2.86 2.11 -1.25
N VAL A 180 3.93 2.74 -1.75
CA VAL A 180 5.30 2.47 -1.29
C VAL A 180 5.42 2.78 0.21
N ALA A 181 4.90 3.92 0.66
CA ALA A 181 4.88 4.30 2.07
C ALA A 181 4.04 3.32 2.92
N ALA A 182 2.90 2.85 2.41
CA ALA A 182 2.08 1.84 3.08
C ALA A 182 2.83 0.50 3.22
N THR A 183 3.57 0.10 2.18
CA THR A 183 4.39 -1.12 2.18
C THR A 183 5.48 -1.04 3.27
N ILE A 184 6.20 0.09 3.34
CA ILE A 184 7.24 0.33 4.35
C ILE A 184 6.62 0.32 5.76
N THR A 185 5.46 0.96 5.94
CA THR A 185 4.76 1.00 7.23
C THR A 185 4.35 -0.42 7.69
N ALA A 186 3.77 -1.23 6.80
CA ALA A 186 3.41 -2.61 7.09
C ALA A 186 4.65 -3.49 7.38
N PHE A 187 5.77 -3.23 6.71
CA PHE A 187 7.03 -3.90 6.99
C PHE A 187 7.56 -3.56 8.39
N ILE A 188 7.54 -2.28 8.77
CA ILE A 188 7.92 -1.82 10.13
C ILE A 188 7.02 -2.48 11.17
N ASN A 189 5.70 -2.57 10.94
CA ASN A 189 4.80 -3.29 11.83
C ASN A 189 5.21 -4.75 12.03
N ASN A 190 5.57 -5.46 10.96
CA ASN A 190 6.06 -6.85 11.06
C ASN A 190 7.32 -6.94 11.93
N VAL A 191 8.28 -6.03 11.75
CA VAL A 191 9.50 -5.98 12.59
C VAL A 191 9.13 -5.75 14.06
N CYS A 192 8.26 -4.77 14.35
CA CYS A 192 7.77 -4.51 15.72
C CYS A 192 7.11 -5.75 16.35
N ILE A 193 6.28 -6.47 15.60
CA ILE A 193 5.60 -7.67 16.09
C ILE A 193 6.61 -8.79 16.36
N LEU A 194 7.61 -8.97 15.49
CA LEU A 194 8.65 -9.99 15.65
C LEU A 194 9.52 -9.72 16.89
N ILE A 195 9.93 -8.47 17.12
CA ILE A 195 10.68 -8.08 18.32
C ILE A 195 9.83 -8.35 19.57
N ALA A 196 8.54 -7.94 19.56
CA ALA A 196 7.61 -8.17 20.66
C ALA A 196 7.33 -9.66 20.94
N ALA A 197 7.47 -10.51 19.91
CA ALA A 197 7.32 -11.95 20.00
C ALA A 197 8.59 -12.65 20.51
N ALA A 198 9.77 -12.19 20.10
CA ALA A 198 11.07 -12.71 20.52
C ALA A 198 11.29 -12.51 22.04
N ASP A 199 11.09 -11.29 22.53
CA ASP A 199 11.20 -10.96 23.97
C ASP A 199 10.25 -11.81 24.85
N GLY A 200 9.14 -12.29 24.27
CA GLY A 200 8.20 -13.14 24.99
C GLY A 200 8.68 -14.58 25.19
N ARG A 201 9.48 -15.11 24.26
CA ARG A 201 10.00 -16.49 24.35
C ARG A 201 11.08 -16.62 25.42
N ASP A 202 11.93 -15.62 25.58
CA ASP A 202 13.01 -15.67 26.55
C ASP A 202 12.49 -15.74 28.00
N VAL A 203 11.36 -15.09 28.30
CA VAL A 203 10.73 -15.15 29.63
C VAL A 203 10.10 -16.51 29.91
N ASP A 204 9.45 -17.14 28.92
CA ASP A 204 8.81 -18.45 29.10
C ASP A 204 9.84 -19.58 29.23
N THR A 205 11.02 -19.43 28.63
CA THR A 205 12.08 -20.46 28.66
C THR A 205 12.74 -20.56 30.05
N ILE A 206 12.71 -19.47 30.84
CA ILE A 206 13.28 -19.42 32.20
C ILE A 206 12.32 -20.04 33.23
N ALA A 207 11.03 -20.17 32.93
CA ALA A 207 9.99 -20.38 33.94
C ALA A 207 9.45 -21.80 34.24
N PRO A 208 9.72 -22.92 33.54
CA PRO A 208 8.98 -24.17 33.84
C PRO A 208 9.78 -25.27 34.56
N ALA A 209 10.99 -25.04 35.06
CA ALA A 209 11.80 -26.14 35.62
C ALA A 209 11.88 -26.23 37.16
N LEU A 210 11.41 -25.22 37.90
CA LEU A 210 11.62 -25.16 39.37
C LEU A 210 10.42 -25.59 40.22
N GLU A 211 9.17 -25.44 39.74
CA GLU A 211 7.99 -25.77 40.57
C GLU A 211 7.61 -27.26 40.55
N GLU A 212 7.97 -28.01 39.50
CA GLU A 212 7.55 -29.42 39.39
C GLU A 212 8.34 -30.36 40.33
N LYS A 213 9.49 -29.91 40.86
CA LYS A 213 10.33 -30.74 41.74
C LYS A 213 10.06 -30.60 43.25
N VAL A 214 9.29 -29.61 43.68
CA VAL A 214 9.07 -29.34 45.12
C VAL A 214 7.82 -30.05 45.65
N ASN A 215 6.81 -30.28 44.80
CA ASN A 215 5.54 -30.89 45.22
C ASN A 215 5.55 -32.43 45.26
N GLY A 216 6.64 -33.08 44.83
CA GLY A 216 6.81 -34.54 44.89
C GLY A 216 7.36 -35.08 46.21
N ALA A 217 7.69 -34.20 47.17
CA ALA A 217 8.33 -34.57 48.43
C ALA A 217 7.41 -34.32 49.65
N ILE A 218 6.16 -34.77 49.59
CA ILE A 218 5.37 -34.95 50.81
C ILE A 218 5.63 -36.40 51.28
N MET A 219 6.60 -36.52 52.20
CA MET A 219 6.92 -37.76 52.89
C MET A 219 5.72 -38.24 53.73
N LEU A 220 5.27 -39.46 53.49
CA LEU A 220 4.52 -40.26 54.46
C LEU A 220 5.54 -40.93 55.38
N TYR A 221 5.57 -40.52 56.64
CA TYR A 221 6.01 -41.31 57.79
C TYR A 221 5.06 -41.02 58.96
#